data_AF-A0AA94HN57-F1
#
_entry.id   AF-A0AA94HN57-F1
#
_cell.length_a   1.000
_cell.length_b   1.000
_cell.length_c   1.000
_cell.angle_alpha   90.00
_cell.angle_beta   90.00
_cell.angle_gamma   90.00
#
_symmetry.space_group_name_H-M   'P 1'
#
loop_
_entity.id
_entity.type
_entity.pdbx_description
1 polymer ?
#
loop_
_entity_poly.entity_id
_entity_poly.type
_entity_poly.pdbx_seq_one_letter_code
_entity_poly.pdbx_strand_id
1 'polypeptide(L)'
;MTTAVWIQADTIWSPSIIEVDEMADYQSLVDGWVEALQVPSLGITIFVNEEGRLRRLKFNARASLLWWQRTPEARNQMICGDAVIVGTPDATGKSTDAPDDLVTMLTEDGLFAVLVKIPYEDQGVYVDPVTGTSNHVVPLPPSMEGWYVCQGMYPDYFSAAVWAMLIEERWASVDDTKVASVAGMEHLFPKFMQRRSTD
;
A
#
# COMPACT_ATOMS: atom_id res chain seq x y z
N MET A 1 -21.81 -0.73 12.73
CA MET A 1 -21.35 -0.62 11.34
C MET A 1 -20.04 0.14 11.34
N THR A 2 -19.09 -0.42 10.62
CA THR A 2 -17.71 0.00 10.48
C THR A 2 -17.41 -0.01 8.99
N THR A 3 -16.90 1.12 8.49
CA THR A 3 -16.46 1.24 7.11
C THR A 3 -15.18 0.44 6.91
N ALA A 4 -15.18 -0.47 5.96
CA ALA A 4 -14.06 -1.35 5.67
C ALA A 4 -13.69 -1.35 4.19
N VAL A 5 -12.47 -1.77 3.89
CA VAL A 5 -12.02 -2.06 2.51
C VAL A 5 -11.92 -3.57 2.33
N TRP A 6 -12.67 -4.12 1.39
CA TRP A 6 -12.58 -5.52 1.01
C TRP A 6 -11.63 -5.68 -0.17
N ILE A 7 -10.58 -6.48 0.03
CA ILE A 7 -9.61 -6.85 -1.01
C ILE A 7 -9.80 -8.33 -1.33
N GLN A 8 -10.47 -8.61 -2.44
CA GLN A 8 -10.59 -9.98 -2.93
C GLN A 8 -9.23 -10.52 -3.39
N ALA A 9 -9.00 -11.81 -3.17
CA ALA A 9 -7.80 -12.51 -3.65
C ALA A 9 -7.76 -12.55 -5.19
N ASP A 10 -8.90 -12.43 -5.84
CA ASP A 10 -8.94 -12.22 -7.29
C ASP A 10 -8.66 -10.76 -7.66
N THR A 11 -7.65 -10.54 -8.49
CA THR A 11 -7.25 -9.21 -8.96
C THR A 11 -8.17 -8.65 -10.05
N ILE A 12 -9.18 -9.42 -10.50
CA ILE A 12 -10.19 -8.94 -11.46
C ILE A 12 -11.03 -7.81 -10.86
N TRP A 13 -11.22 -7.78 -9.54
CA TRP A 13 -12.04 -6.80 -8.85
C TRP A 13 -11.18 -5.77 -8.13
N SER A 14 -11.43 -4.48 -8.34
CA SER A 14 -10.84 -3.42 -7.51
C SER A 14 -11.29 -3.57 -6.05
N PRO A 15 -10.47 -3.15 -5.07
CA PRO A 15 -10.90 -3.10 -3.69
C PRO A 15 -12.20 -2.30 -3.55
N SER A 16 -13.08 -2.73 -2.67
CA SER A 16 -14.41 -2.15 -2.52
C SER A 16 -14.64 -1.66 -1.10
N ILE A 17 -15.30 -0.51 -0.96
CA ILE A 17 -15.77 -0.01 0.33
C ILE A 17 -17.03 -0.79 0.71
N ILE A 18 -17.06 -1.33 1.93
CA ILE A 18 -18.19 -2.08 2.48
C ILE A 18 -18.46 -1.66 3.92
N GLU A 19 -19.64 -2.01 4.43
CA GLU A 19 -19.99 -1.90 5.84
C GLU A 19 -19.97 -3.28 6.50
N VAL A 20 -19.34 -3.37 7.66
CA VAL A 20 -19.33 -4.57 8.50
C VAL A 20 -19.79 -4.20 9.91
N ASP A 21 -20.54 -5.07 10.58
CA ASP A 21 -21.08 -4.77 11.92
C ASP A 21 -20.65 -5.80 12.96
N GLU A 22 -20.84 -7.08 12.66
CA GLU A 22 -20.59 -8.16 13.59
C GLU A 22 -19.53 -9.14 13.09
N MET A 23 -18.98 -9.96 14.00
CA MET A 23 -17.94 -10.93 13.68
C MET A 23 -18.34 -11.88 12.53
N ALA A 24 -19.63 -12.21 12.43
CA ALA A 24 -20.15 -13.06 11.36
C ALA A 24 -19.98 -12.45 9.96
N ASP A 25 -20.00 -11.12 9.84
CA ASP A 25 -19.76 -10.44 8.56
C ASP A 25 -18.32 -10.68 8.09
N TYR A 26 -17.35 -10.50 8.99
CA TYR A 26 -15.94 -10.76 8.69
C TYR A 26 -15.71 -12.23 8.30
N GLN A 27 -16.27 -13.16 9.06
CA GLN A 27 -16.16 -14.60 8.80
C GLN A 27 -16.75 -14.99 7.44
N SER A 28 -17.89 -14.38 7.08
CA SER A 28 -18.51 -14.57 5.76
C SER A 28 -17.63 -14.04 4.63
N LEU A 29 -17.07 -12.83 4.79
CA LEU A 29 -16.24 -12.17 3.78
C LEU A 29 -14.90 -12.88 3.55
N VAL A 30 -14.26 -13.41 4.59
CA VAL A 30 -12.99 -14.15 4.47
C VAL A 30 -13.20 -15.65 4.23
N ASP A 31 -14.44 -16.13 4.22
CA ASP A 31 -14.83 -17.54 4.09
C ASP A 31 -14.25 -18.45 5.20
N GLY A 32 -14.34 -18.06 6.47
CA GLY A 32 -13.89 -18.92 7.57
C GLY A 32 -13.62 -18.21 8.89
N TRP A 33 -12.84 -18.87 9.75
CA TRP A 33 -12.32 -18.25 10.98
C TRP A 33 -11.40 -17.10 10.64
N VAL A 34 -11.50 -16.02 11.42
CA VAL A 34 -10.74 -14.81 11.18
C VAL A 34 -9.44 -14.79 11.98
N GLU A 35 -8.36 -14.41 11.33
CA GLU A 35 -7.13 -13.96 11.96
C GLU A 35 -7.02 -12.44 11.79
N ALA A 36 -6.67 -11.74 12.86
CA ALA A 36 -6.49 -10.29 12.86
C ALA A 36 -4.99 -9.95 12.78
N LEU A 37 -4.56 -9.40 11.65
CA LEU A 37 -3.19 -8.94 11.42
C LEU A 37 -3.12 -7.44 11.67
N GLN A 38 -2.39 -7.03 12.70
CA GLN A 38 -2.25 -5.62 13.07
C GLN A 38 -1.18 -4.94 12.21
N VAL A 39 -1.46 -3.74 11.69
CA VAL A 39 -0.48 -2.90 11.00
C VAL A 39 -0.50 -1.49 11.61
N PRO A 40 0.10 -1.30 12.80
CA PRO A 40 -0.05 -0.07 13.58
C PRO A 40 0.46 1.19 12.86
N SER A 41 1.50 1.07 12.03
CA SER A 41 2.05 2.20 11.27
C SER A 41 1.09 2.77 10.22
N LEU A 42 0.05 2.01 9.86
CA LEU A 42 -1.05 2.46 9.00
C LEU A 42 -2.34 2.71 9.77
N GLY A 43 -2.37 2.45 11.08
CA GLY A 43 -3.59 2.56 11.88
C GLY A 43 -4.68 1.57 11.46
N ILE A 44 -4.31 0.37 10.97
CA ILE A 44 -5.28 -0.63 10.49
C ILE A 44 -5.14 -2.01 11.13
N THR A 45 -6.23 -2.77 11.03
CA THR A 45 -6.29 -4.23 11.18
C THR A 45 -6.70 -4.86 9.85
N ILE A 46 -6.02 -5.94 9.45
CA ILE A 46 -6.39 -6.77 8.29
C ILE A 46 -6.97 -8.08 8.83
N PHE A 47 -8.26 -8.30 8.61
CA PHE A 47 -8.92 -9.58 8.88
C PHE A 47 -8.79 -10.50 7.68
N VAL A 48 -8.30 -11.72 7.91
CA VAL A 48 -8.05 -12.74 6.88
C VAL A 48 -8.57 -14.10 7.35
N ASN A 49 -8.63 -15.07 6.44
CA ASN A 49 -8.93 -16.45 6.81
C ASN A 49 -7.75 -17.10 7.53
N GLU A 50 -7.91 -17.46 8.81
CA GLU A 50 -6.89 -18.11 9.64
C GLU A 50 -6.38 -19.42 9.00
N GLU A 51 -7.25 -20.16 8.32
CA GLU A 51 -6.92 -21.42 7.67
C GLU A 51 -6.60 -21.27 6.19
N GLY A 52 -6.52 -20.04 5.66
CA GLY A 52 -6.46 -19.78 4.21
C GLY A 52 -5.33 -20.52 3.52
N ARG A 53 -4.15 -20.60 4.16
CA ARG A 53 -3.00 -21.36 3.65
C ARG A 53 -3.21 -22.88 3.75
N LEU A 54 -3.76 -23.38 4.85
CA LEU A 54 -4.05 -24.81 5.04
C LEU A 54 -5.10 -25.30 4.04
N ARG A 55 -6.12 -24.47 3.79
CA ARG A 55 -7.19 -24.70 2.81
C ARG A 55 -6.78 -24.43 1.37
N ARG A 56 -5.56 -23.94 1.14
CA ARG A 56 -5.01 -23.60 -0.20
C ARG A 56 -5.88 -22.59 -0.95
N LEU A 57 -6.41 -21.59 -0.25
CA LEU A 57 -7.08 -20.47 -0.88
C LEU A 57 -6.11 -19.69 -1.78
N LYS A 58 -6.66 -18.94 -2.74
CA LYS A 58 -5.88 -18.15 -3.70
C LYS A 58 -5.00 -17.14 -2.96
N PHE A 59 -3.74 -17.00 -3.38
CA PHE A 59 -2.84 -15.99 -2.84
C PHE A 59 -3.37 -14.58 -3.11
N ASN A 60 -3.54 -13.79 -2.05
CA ASN A 60 -3.96 -12.41 -2.15
C ASN A 60 -2.73 -11.50 -2.14
N ALA A 61 -2.18 -11.29 -3.32
CA ALA A 61 -0.96 -10.48 -3.50
C ALA A 61 -1.15 -9.04 -3.00
N ARG A 62 -2.33 -8.46 -3.20
CA ARG A 62 -2.64 -7.08 -2.82
C ARG A 62 -2.66 -6.90 -1.30
N ALA A 63 -3.38 -7.77 -0.58
CA ALA A 63 -3.38 -7.74 0.89
C ALA A 63 -2.00 -8.06 1.47
N SER A 64 -1.29 -9.04 0.87
CA SER A 64 0.05 -9.42 1.32
C SER A 64 1.05 -8.27 1.13
N LEU A 65 1.04 -7.58 -0.02
CA LEU A 65 1.89 -6.42 -0.27
C LEU A 65 1.65 -5.29 0.73
N LEU A 66 0.38 -4.97 1.01
CA LEU A 66 0.02 -3.96 2.01
C LEU A 66 0.59 -4.32 3.39
N TRP A 67 0.51 -5.58 3.79
CA TRP A 67 1.05 -6.05 5.07
C TRP A 67 2.58 -6.03 5.09
N TRP A 68 3.22 -6.59 4.07
CA TRP A 68 4.68 -6.73 3.95
C TRP A 68 5.43 -5.41 3.86
N GLN A 69 4.82 -4.38 3.25
CA GLN A 69 5.42 -3.04 3.17
C GLN A 69 5.68 -2.45 4.56
N ARG A 70 4.85 -2.79 5.55
CA ARG A 70 4.89 -2.19 6.89
C ARG A 70 5.29 -3.16 7.99
N THR A 71 5.37 -4.44 7.66
CA THR A 71 5.73 -5.52 8.58
C THR A 71 6.80 -6.41 7.92
N PRO A 72 8.08 -5.97 7.87
CA PRO A 72 9.15 -6.71 7.19
C PRO A 72 9.31 -8.16 7.68
N GLU A 73 9.09 -8.41 8.97
CA GLU A 73 9.13 -9.73 9.60
C GLU A 73 8.05 -10.68 9.08
N ALA A 74 6.98 -10.16 8.47
CA ALA A 74 5.89 -10.94 7.88
C ALA A 74 6.14 -11.33 6.41
N ARG A 75 7.25 -10.90 5.79
CA ARG A 75 7.55 -11.16 4.36
C ARG A 75 7.70 -12.65 4.00
N ASN A 76 7.84 -13.54 5.00
CA ASN A 76 7.84 -14.99 4.81
C ASN A 76 6.45 -15.64 4.99
N GLN A 77 5.41 -14.85 5.25
CA GLN A 77 4.02 -15.29 5.42
C GLN A 77 3.17 -14.79 4.26
N MET A 78 2.12 -15.53 3.90
CA MET A 78 1.26 -15.19 2.77
C MET A 78 -0.19 -15.10 3.24
N ILE A 79 -0.89 -14.04 2.81
CA ILE A 79 -2.34 -13.97 2.98
C ILE A 79 -2.97 -14.74 1.81
N CYS A 80 -3.76 -15.76 2.16
CA CYS A 80 -4.49 -16.61 1.22
C CYS A 80 -6.00 -16.46 1.47
N GLY A 81 -6.75 -16.14 0.42
CA GLY A 81 -8.16 -15.77 0.51
C GLY A 81 -8.38 -14.25 0.58
N ASP A 82 -9.64 -13.87 0.66
CA ASP A 82 -10.04 -12.47 0.72
C ASP A 82 -9.61 -11.83 2.06
N ALA A 83 -9.45 -10.50 2.05
CA ALA A 83 -9.03 -9.73 3.21
C ALA A 83 -9.96 -8.53 3.43
N VAL A 84 -10.24 -8.22 4.69
CA VAL A 84 -11.07 -7.07 5.09
C VAL A 84 -10.22 -6.15 5.96
N ILE A 85 -10.10 -4.88 5.56
CA ILE A 85 -9.29 -3.87 6.24
C ILE A 85 -10.21 -2.92 6.98
N VAL A 86 -9.93 -2.69 8.26
CA VAL A 86 -10.59 -1.71 9.13
C VAL A 86 -9.54 -0.93 9.91
N GLY A 87 -9.93 0.10 10.63
CA GLY A 87 -9.04 0.82 11.54
C GLY A 87 -8.63 -0.02 12.75
N THR A 88 -7.58 0.42 13.45
CA THR A 88 -7.18 -0.19 14.73
C THR A 88 -8.32 -0.17 15.74
N PRO A 89 -8.45 -1.20 16.59
CA PRO A 89 -9.50 -1.24 17.60
C PRO A 89 -9.44 -0.04 18.55
N ASP A 90 -10.61 0.44 18.98
CA ASP A 90 -10.73 1.45 20.01
C ASP A 90 -10.36 0.91 21.41
N ALA A 91 -10.46 1.76 22.44
CA ALA A 91 -10.14 1.38 23.82
C ALA A 91 -10.99 0.24 24.39
N THR A 92 -12.11 -0.10 23.74
CA THR A 92 -12.99 -1.21 24.12
C THR A 92 -12.70 -2.49 23.34
N GLY A 93 -11.75 -2.45 22.39
CA GLY A 93 -11.42 -3.56 21.50
C GLY A 93 -12.35 -3.67 20.29
N LYS A 94 -13.18 -2.66 20.02
CA LYS A 94 -14.07 -2.62 18.85
C LYS A 94 -13.32 -2.05 17.64
N SER A 95 -13.40 -2.71 16.49
CA SER A 95 -12.88 -2.17 15.22
C SER A 95 -13.45 -0.78 14.92
N THR A 96 -12.60 0.14 14.45
CA THR A 96 -13.00 1.46 13.95
C THR A 96 -13.00 1.48 12.43
N ASP A 97 -13.50 2.55 11.84
CA ASP A 97 -13.47 2.75 10.38
C ASP A 97 -12.03 2.70 9.85
N ALA A 98 -11.88 2.17 8.63
CA ALA A 98 -10.61 2.27 7.90
C ALA A 98 -10.24 3.75 7.70
N PRO A 99 -8.96 4.15 7.86
CA PRO A 99 -8.54 5.53 7.65
C PRO A 99 -8.88 6.05 6.26
N ASP A 100 -9.49 7.24 6.17
CA ASP A 100 -10.00 7.82 4.91
C ASP A 100 -8.93 7.92 3.82
N ASP A 101 -7.70 8.30 4.19
CA ASP A 101 -6.58 8.41 3.27
C ASP A 101 -6.21 7.06 2.65
N LEU A 102 -6.21 6.00 3.46
CA LEU A 102 -5.99 4.64 2.98
C LEU A 102 -7.15 4.16 2.12
N VAL A 103 -8.40 4.41 2.51
CA VAL A 103 -9.59 4.07 1.72
C VAL A 103 -9.46 4.68 0.32
N THR A 104 -9.27 5.99 0.24
CA THR A 104 -9.05 6.72 -1.01
C THR A 104 -7.89 6.11 -1.82
N MET A 105 -6.73 5.86 -1.21
CA MET A 105 -5.57 5.28 -1.91
C MET A 105 -5.84 3.89 -2.49
N LEU A 106 -6.64 3.06 -1.81
CA LEU A 106 -6.88 1.67 -2.22
C LEU A 106 -8.05 1.52 -3.20
N THR A 107 -9.01 2.46 -3.19
CA THR A 107 -10.27 2.31 -3.94
C THR A 107 -10.48 3.31 -5.07
N GLU A 108 -9.81 4.47 -5.04
CA GLU A 108 -9.99 5.48 -6.09
C GLU A 108 -8.98 5.31 -7.23
N ASP A 109 -9.45 5.56 -8.45
CA ASP A 109 -8.59 5.63 -9.63
C ASP A 109 -7.69 6.86 -9.55
N GLY A 110 -6.39 6.67 -9.71
CA GLY A 110 -5.44 7.75 -9.62
C GLY A 110 -4.04 7.32 -10.04
N LEU A 111 -3.19 8.31 -10.33
CA LEU A 111 -1.77 8.03 -10.49
C LEU A 111 -1.10 8.06 -9.12
N PHE A 112 -0.24 7.07 -8.88
CA PHE A 112 0.52 6.92 -7.66
C PHE A 112 2.01 6.97 -7.95
N ALA A 113 2.78 7.47 -6.99
CA ALA A 113 4.23 7.49 -7.05
C ALA A 113 4.82 6.90 -5.77
N VAL A 114 6.09 6.48 -5.85
CA VAL A 114 6.86 6.05 -4.68
C VAL A 114 7.57 7.26 -4.11
N LEU A 115 7.41 7.47 -2.81
CA LEU A 115 8.22 8.37 -2.02
C LEU A 115 9.30 7.57 -1.31
N VAL A 116 10.51 8.11 -1.31
CA VAL A 116 11.68 7.51 -0.66
C VAL A 116 12.21 8.48 0.37
N LYS A 117 12.61 7.95 1.52
CA LYS A 117 13.38 8.67 2.52
C LYS A 117 14.83 8.23 2.40
N ILE A 118 15.72 9.19 2.15
CA ILE A 118 17.16 8.95 2.00
C ILE A 118 17.95 9.96 2.83
N PRO A 119 19.16 9.61 3.30
CA PRO A 119 20.08 10.56 3.91
C PRO A 119 20.37 11.74 2.98
N TYR A 120 20.59 12.93 3.57
CA TYR A 120 20.87 14.15 2.83
C TYR A 120 22.09 14.02 1.89
N GLU A 121 23.06 13.18 2.27
CA GLU A 121 24.32 12.96 1.54
C GLU A 121 24.13 12.21 0.22
N ASP A 122 23.00 11.52 0.04
CA ASP A 122 22.72 10.64 -1.11
C ASP A 122 21.70 11.24 -2.10
N GLN A 123 21.49 12.55 -2.07
CA GLN A 123 20.57 13.24 -2.98
C GLN A 123 21.02 13.20 -4.45
N GLY A 124 20.06 13.02 -5.38
CA GLY A 124 20.25 13.28 -6.81
C GLY A 124 19.72 12.19 -7.71
N VAL A 125 20.48 11.11 -7.88
CA VAL A 125 20.13 9.99 -8.77
C VAL A 125 20.69 8.70 -8.19
N TYR A 126 19.82 7.72 -7.96
CA TYR A 126 20.26 6.34 -7.75
C TYR A 126 20.26 5.58 -9.05
N VAL A 127 21.36 4.89 -9.33
CA VAL A 127 21.44 3.92 -10.41
C VAL A 127 21.53 2.55 -9.76
N ASP A 128 20.51 1.71 -9.97
CA ASP A 128 20.54 0.32 -9.52
C ASP A 128 21.76 -0.37 -10.15
N PRO A 129 22.72 -0.87 -9.35
CA PRO A 129 23.97 -1.42 -9.87
C PRO A 129 23.78 -2.77 -10.57
N VAL A 130 22.63 -3.43 -10.38
CA VAL A 130 22.29 -4.74 -10.96
C VAL A 130 21.57 -4.57 -12.30
N THR A 131 20.61 -3.64 -12.37
CA THR A 131 19.79 -3.45 -13.58
C THR A 131 20.23 -2.27 -14.44
N GLY A 132 21.06 -1.37 -13.91
CA GLY A 132 21.41 -0.10 -14.55
C GLY A 132 20.27 0.92 -14.59
N THR A 133 19.13 0.66 -13.92
CA THR A 133 17.99 1.58 -13.93
C THR A 133 18.25 2.77 -13.02
N SER A 134 18.15 3.98 -13.57
CA SER A 134 18.24 5.21 -12.82
C SER A 134 16.87 5.61 -12.25
N ASN A 135 16.75 5.65 -10.93
CA ASN A 135 15.65 6.31 -10.24
C ASN A 135 16.02 7.78 -10.02
N HIS A 136 15.42 8.65 -10.82
CA HIS A 136 15.45 10.08 -10.57
C HIS A 136 14.49 10.41 -9.43
N VAL A 137 15.03 10.99 -8.37
CA VAL A 137 14.27 11.44 -7.21
C VAL A 137 14.24 12.96 -7.20
N VAL A 138 13.07 13.53 -6.89
CA VAL A 138 12.89 14.98 -6.81
C VAL A 138 12.57 15.34 -5.36
N PRO A 139 13.25 16.34 -4.78
CA PRO A 139 12.98 16.76 -3.40
C PRO A 139 11.53 17.25 -3.27
N LEU A 140 10.88 16.86 -2.18
CA LEU A 140 9.56 17.36 -1.81
C LEU A 140 9.66 18.68 -1.03
N PRO A 141 8.53 19.40 -0.82
CA PRO A 141 8.52 20.63 -0.05
C PRO A 141 9.10 20.45 1.37
N PRO A 142 9.55 21.54 2.04
CA PRO A 142 10.17 21.46 3.36
C PRO A 142 9.34 20.77 4.46
N SER A 143 8.01 20.74 4.33
CA SER A 143 7.12 19.99 5.23
C SER A 143 7.31 18.46 5.18
N MET A 144 8.01 17.96 4.18
CA MET A 144 8.36 16.56 3.98
C MET A 144 9.89 16.39 3.94
N GLU A 145 10.60 17.03 4.87
CA GLU A 145 12.06 16.98 4.96
C GLU A 145 12.59 15.53 4.91
N GLY A 146 13.63 15.32 4.09
CA GLY A 146 14.24 14.01 3.86
C GLY A 146 13.44 13.07 2.94
N TRP A 147 12.25 13.47 2.49
CA TRP A 147 11.47 12.71 1.52
C TRP A 147 11.66 13.26 0.10
N TYR A 148 11.73 12.32 -0.84
CA TYR A 148 11.85 12.59 -2.26
C TYR A 148 10.82 11.74 -2.99
N VAL A 149 10.36 12.22 -4.14
CA VAL A 149 9.45 11.50 -5.01
C VAL A 149 10.21 10.86 -6.16
N CYS A 150 10.01 9.56 -6.38
CA CYS A 150 10.44 8.89 -7.59
C CYS A 150 9.60 9.38 -8.77
N GLN A 151 10.25 9.64 -9.91
CA GLN A 151 9.58 10.08 -11.13
C GLN A 151 8.67 9.02 -11.80
N GLY A 152 8.72 7.76 -11.33
CA GLY A 152 7.83 6.69 -11.80
C GLY A 152 6.40 6.90 -11.31
N MET A 153 5.44 6.81 -12.24
CA MET A 153 4.01 6.89 -11.94
C MET A 153 3.33 5.57 -12.28
N TYR A 154 2.36 5.19 -11.46
CA TYR A 154 1.67 3.90 -11.52
C TYR A 154 0.16 4.11 -11.52
N PRO A 155 -0.59 3.24 -12.22
CA PRO A 155 -2.03 3.39 -12.38
C PRO A 155 -2.85 3.08 -11.12
N ASP A 156 -2.23 2.47 -10.10
CA ASP A 156 -2.88 2.09 -8.85
C ASP A 156 -1.86 1.97 -7.71
N TYR A 157 -2.37 1.97 -6.48
CA TYR A 157 -1.56 1.86 -5.27
C TYR A 157 -0.71 0.59 -5.24
N PHE A 158 -1.23 -0.57 -5.64
CA PHE A 158 -0.52 -1.84 -5.54
C PHE A 158 0.63 -1.93 -6.53
N SER A 159 0.42 -1.43 -7.76
CA SER A 159 1.49 -1.26 -8.74
C SER A 159 2.62 -0.41 -8.17
N ALA A 160 2.31 0.72 -7.52
CA ALA A 160 3.31 1.54 -6.85
C ALA A 160 3.97 0.84 -5.63
N ALA A 161 3.20 0.08 -4.85
CA ALA A 161 3.68 -0.59 -3.65
C ALA A 161 4.73 -1.67 -3.96
N VAL A 162 4.59 -2.38 -5.09
CA VAL A 162 5.63 -3.31 -5.57
C VAL A 162 6.97 -2.58 -5.77
N TRP A 163 6.93 -1.39 -6.38
CA TRP A 163 8.14 -0.59 -6.57
C TRP A 163 8.67 0.01 -5.28
N ALA A 164 7.80 0.41 -4.35
CA ALA A 164 8.21 0.88 -3.03
C ALA A 164 9.03 -0.21 -2.31
N MET A 165 8.51 -1.44 -2.23
CA MET A 165 9.23 -2.57 -1.64
C MET A 165 10.54 -2.87 -2.38
N LEU A 166 10.52 -2.90 -3.71
CA LEU A 166 11.72 -3.18 -4.51
C LEU A 166 12.82 -2.13 -4.27
N ILE A 167 12.45 -0.86 -4.16
CA ILE A 167 13.38 0.23 -3.90
C ILE A 167 13.98 0.09 -2.49
N GLU A 168 13.14 -0.15 -1.49
CA GLU A 168 13.58 -0.35 -0.10
C GLU A 168 14.55 -1.54 0.03
N GLU A 169 14.31 -2.64 -0.69
CA GLU A 169 15.16 -3.83 -0.63
C GLU A 169 16.48 -3.68 -1.39
N ARG A 170 16.50 -2.89 -2.46
CA ARG A 170 17.65 -2.84 -3.38
C ARG A 170 18.53 -1.61 -3.20
N TRP A 171 17.99 -0.51 -2.72
CA TRP A 171 18.73 0.72 -2.53
C TRP A 171 19.12 0.86 -1.06
N ALA A 172 20.36 0.45 -0.75
CA ALA A 172 20.87 0.34 0.63
C ALA A 172 20.82 1.65 1.45
N SER A 173 20.77 2.82 0.80
CA SER A 173 20.65 4.12 1.46
C SER A 173 19.20 4.54 1.74
N VAL A 174 18.20 3.78 1.29
CA VAL A 174 16.80 4.11 1.55
C VAL A 174 16.45 3.70 2.98
N ASP A 175 16.07 4.70 3.78
CA ASP A 175 15.62 4.50 5.16
C ASP A 175 14.18 4.01 5.22
N ASP A 176 13.33 4.48 4.31
CA ASP A 176 11.90 4.18 4.28
C ASP A 176 11.29 4.45 2.89
N THR A 177 10.19 3.78 2.59
CA THR A 177 9.37 4.03 1.40
C THR A 177 7.90 4.16 1.74
N LYS A 178 7.18 4.94 0.93
CA LYS A 178 5.71 4.98 0.98
C LYS A 178 5.13 5.27 -0.38
N VAL A 179 3.90 4.82 -0.62
CA VAL A 179 3.14 5.19 -1.80
C VAL A 179 2.36 6.46 -1.50
N ALA A 180 2.26 7.36 -2.48
CA ALA A 180 1.45 8.56 -2.40
C ALA A 180 0.70 8.78 -3.71
N SER A 181 -0.50 9.37 -3.61
CA SER A 181 -1.20 9.91 -4.77
C SER A 181 -0.39 11.04 -5.39
N VAL A 182 -0.37 11.10 -6.72
CA VAL A 182 0.23 12.18 -7.51
C VAL A 182 -0.66 13.43 -7.52
N ALA A 183 -1.93 13.32 -7.09
CA ALA A 183 -2.84 14.45 -7.00
C ALA A 183 -2.24 15.59 -6.16
N GLY A 184 -2.16 16.79 -6.72
CA GLY A 184 -1.52 17.96 -6.10
C GLY A 184 0.02 18.00 -6.22
N MET A 185 0.65 16.96 -6.76
CA MET A 185 2.10 16.88 -7.02
C MET A 185 2.43 16.89 -8.51
N GLU A 186 1.47 17.14 -9.41
CA GLU A 186 1.61 16.95 -10.85
C GLU A 186 2.75 17.80 -11.46
N HIS A 187 3.00 18.97 -10.87
CA HIS A 187 4.09 19.87 -11.26
C HIS A 187 5.49 19.27 -11.05
N LEU A 188 5.62 18.25 -10.22
CA LEU A 188 6.87 17.51 -9.99
C LEU A 188 7.13 16.46 -11.08
N PHE A 189 6.16 16.19 -11.97
CA PHE A 189 6.25 15.18 -13.02
C PHE A 189 6.20 15.81 -14.42
N PRO A 190 7.29 16.43 -14.93
CA PRO A 190 7.28 17.19 -16.18
C PRO A 190 6.89 16.37 -17.42
N LYS A 191 7.14 15.05 -17.43
CA LYS A 191 6.69 14.15 -18.51
C LYS A 191 5.15 14.04 -18.59
N PHE A 192 4.44 14.29 -17.49
CA PHE A 192 2.97 14.26 -17.43
C PHE A 192 2.36 15.50 -18.08
N MET A 193 2.95 16.69 -17.87
CA MET A 193 2.46 17.94 -18.46
C MET A 193 2.58 17.98 -19.99
N GLN A 194 3.58 17.31 -20.57
CA GLN A 194 3.78 17.28 -22.03
C GLN A 194 2.78 16.38 -22.77
N ARG A 195 2.18 15.36 -22.11
CA ARG A 195 1.18 14.48 -22.75
C ARG A 195 -0.23 15.07 -22.77
N ARG A 196 -0.59 15.91 -21.79
CA ARG A 196 -1.90 16.57 -21.74
C ARG A 196 -2.03 17.80 -22.66
N SER A 197 -0.93 18.31 -23.22
CA SER A 197 -0.96 19.47 -24.14
C SER A 197 -1.17 19.10 -25.61
N THR A 198 -1.38 17.81 -25.91
CA THR A 198 -1.56 17.28 -27.28
C THR A 198 -2.90 16.59 -27.51
N ASP A 199 -3.81 16.64 -26.54
CA ASP A 199 -5.21 16.21 -26.64
C ASP A 199 -6.13 17.43 -26.59
#